data_AF-A0A522QHC4-F1
#
_entry.id   AF-A0A522QHC4-F1
#
_cell.length_a   1.000
_cell.length_b   1.000
_cell.length_c   1.000
_cell.angle_alpha   90.00
_cell.angle_beta   90.00
_cell.angle_gamma   90.00
#
_symmetry.space_group_name_H-M   'P 1'
#
loop_
_entity.id
_entity.type
_entity.pdbx_description
1 polymer ?
#
loop_
_entity_poly.entity_id
_entity_poly.type
_entity_poly.pdbx_seq_one_letter_code
_entity_poly.pdbx_strand_id
1 'polypeptide(L)'
;VLKTFAVSRLMLDNVEHVKVFWVMHGLSTSQLALNFGADDMDGSVVEYKITHDADHYGTPDKLTRDDLLTLIRDAGFRPVERSTRYEVLREFDGPVPLAQRRAEPQAVWAS
;
A
#
# COMPACT_ATOMS: atom_id res chain seq x y z
N VAL A 1 6.29 -9.32 10.60
CA VAL A 1 5.11 -8.64 10.02
C VAL A 1 4.56 -9.39 8.81
N LEU A 2 5.27 -9.52 7.69
CA LEU A 2 4.73 -10.12 6.44
C LEU A 2 4.16 -11.55 6.63
N LYS A 3 4.85 -12.40 7.41
CA LYS A 3 4.34 -13.74 7.77
C LYS A 3 2.96 -13.67 8.45
N THR A 4 2.74 -12.66 9.29
CA THR A 4 1.47 -12.46 9.98
C THR A 4 0.36 -12.17 8.98
N PHE A 5 0.58 -11.27 8.02
CA PHE A 5 -0.39 -11.01 6.94
C PHE A 5 -0.75 -12.28 6.16
N ALA A 6 0.26 -13.07 5.77
CA ALA A 6 0.03 -14.26 4.97
C ALA A 6 -0.76 -15.32 5.74
N VAL A 7 -0.40 -15.56 7.01
CA VAL A 7 -1.12 -16.50 7.87
C VAL A 7 -2.53 -15.98 8.16
N SER A 8 -2.72 -14.69 8.44
CA SER A 8 -4.04 -14.10 8.64
C SER A 8 -4.95 -14.30 7.44
N ARG A 9 -4.46 -14.09 6.20
CA ARG A 9 -5.26 -14.32 4.99
C ARG A 9 -5.68 -15.78 4.82
N LEU A 10 -4.86 -16.74 5.27
CA LEU A 10 -5.18 -18.16 5.21
C LEU A 10 -6.13 -18.60 6.34
N MET A 11 -6.01 -18.00 7.52
CA MET A 11 -6.76 -18.40 8.72
C MET A 11 -8.12 -17.71 8.86
N LEU A 12 -8.24 -16.47 8.36
CA LEU A 12 -9.46 -15.65 8.45
C LEU A 12 -10.25 -15.73 7.14
N ASP A 13 -10.73 -16.93 6.82
CA ASP A 13 -11.49 -17.21 5.59
C ASP A 13 -12.85 -16.48 5.51
N ASN A 14 -13.31 -15.91 6.62
CA ASN A 14 -14.55 -15.14 6.76
C ASN A 14 -14.31 -13.61 6.82
N VAL A 15 -13.07 -13.15 6.66
CA VAL A 15 -12.73 -11.72 6.58
C VAL A 15 -12.33 -11.39 5.15
N GLU A 16 -13.17 -10.62 4.46
CA GLU A 16 -12.97 -10.30 3.04
C GLU A 16 -11.70 -9.48 2.77
N HIS A 17 -11.43 -8.48 3.62
CA HIS A 17 -10.35 -7.52 3.42
C HIS A 17 -9.33 -7.55 4.57
N VAL A 18 -8.06 -7.62 4.21
CA VAL A 18 -6.94 -7.52 5.15
C VAL A 18 -6.25 -6.17 4.94
N LYS A 19 -6.37 -5.30 5.95
CA LYS A 19 -5.81 -3.95 5.93
C LYS A 19 -4.35 -3.92 6.35
N VAL A 20 -3.51 -3.22 5.59
CA VAL A 20 -2.19 -2.75 6.03
C VAL A 20 -2.21 -1.24 6.21
N PHE A 21 -1.97 -0.78 7.45
CA PHE A 21 -1.92 0.64 7.78
C PHE A 21 -0.49 1.16 7.67
N TRP A 22 -0.22 1.97 6.64
CA TRP A 22 1.15 2.28 6.24
C TRP A 22 1.88 3.23 7.20
N VAL A 23 1.14 4.05 7.95
CA VAL A 23 1.72 4.92 9.01
C VAL A 23 2.36 4.09 10.12
N MET A 24 1.82 2.90 10.41
CA MET A 24 2.37 2.01 11.46
C MET A 24 3.44 1.05 10.93
N HIS A 25 3.35 0.64 9.66
CA HIS A 25 4.21 -0.43 9.11
C HIS A 25 5.36 0.10 8.25
N GLY A 26 5.33 1.38 7.86
CA GLY A 26 6.23 1.97 6.88
C GLY A 26 5.86 1.58 5.44
N LEU A 27 6.26 2.39 4.46
CA LEU A 27 5.85 2.23 3.06
C LEU A 27 6.39 0.93 2.44
N SER A 28 7.67 0.63 2.64
CA SER A 28 8.30 -0.58 2.07
C SER A 28 7.63 -1.86 2.57
N THR A 29 7.35 -1.96 3.88
CA THR A 29 6.64 -3.12 4.44
C THR A 29 5.20 -3.19 3.93
N SER A 30 4.52 -2.04 3.83
CA SER A 30 3.13 -1.98 3.39
C SER A 30 2.98 -2.39 1.93
N GLN A 31 3.91 -1.97 1.08
CA GLN A 31 3.98 -2.38 -0.31
C GLN A 31 4.19 -3.90 -0.44
N LEU A 32 5.13 -4.46 0.34
CA LEU A 32 5.34 -5.91 0.36
C LEU A 32 4.11 -6.65 0.89
N ALA A 33 3.42 -6.12 1.90
CA ALA A 33 2.25 -6.77 2.50
C ALA A 33 1.13 -7.07 1.49
N LEU A 34 1.02 -6.29 0.40
CA LEU A 34 0.09 -6.57 -0.70
C LEU A 34 0.33 -7.93 -1.36
N ASN A 35 1.59 -8.37 -1.44
CA ASN A 35 1.96 -9.69 -1.94
C ASN A 35 1.86 -10.80 -0.86
N PHE A 36 1.55 -10.44 0.38
CA PHE A 36 1.45 -11.36 1.52
C PHE A 36 0.04 -11.37 2.11
N GLY A 37 -0.98 -11.05 1.32
CA GLY A 37 -2.39 -11.27 1.68
C GLY A 37 -3.16 -10.02 2.09
N ALA A 38 -2.50 -8.88 2.31
CA ALA A 38 -3.19 -7.60 2.42
C ALA A 38 -3.73 -7.18 1.04
N ASP A 39 -4.89 -6.55 1.02
CA ASP A 39 -5.50 -5.98 -0.20
C ASP A 39 -5.95 -4.53 0.00
N ASP A 40 -5.95 -4.06 1.25
CA ASP A 40 -6.37 -2.72 1.61
C ASP A 40 -5.22 -1.92 2.23
N MET A 41 -4.61 -1.03 1.46
CA MET A 41 -3.58 -0.11 1.92
C MET A 41 -4.22 1.18 2.43
N ASP A 42 -4.12 1.44 3.72
CA ASP A 42 -4.81 2.55 4.38
C ASP A 42 -3.86 3.44 5.19
N GLY A 43 -4.24 4.70 5.37
CA GLY A 43 -3.53 5.76 6.07
C GLY A 43 -4.09 7.13 5.70
N SER A 44 -3.83 8.13 6.54
CA SER A 44 -4.33 9.49 6.31
C SER A 44 -3.70 10.09 5.06
N VAL A 45 -4.43 10.09 3.95
CA VAL A 45 -4.09 10.87 2.75
C VAL A 45 -4.57 12.28 2.99
N VAL A 46 -3.68 13.15 3.46
CA VAL A 46 -3.97 14.58 3.51
C VAL A 46 -3.26 15.19 2.31
N GLU A 47 -4.05 15.59 1.31
CA GLU A 47 -3.60 16.27 0.08
C GLU A 47 -2.64 17.45 0.38
N TYR A 48 -2.66 17.96 1.62
CA TYR A 48 -1.66 18.83 2.20
C TYR A 48 -1.27 18.40 3.62
N LYS A 49 -0.08 17.81 3.74
CA LYS A 49 0.74 17.79 4.98
C LYS A 49 0.21 16.87 6.08
N ILE A 50 0.83 15.71 6.22
CA ILE A 50 0.82 15.00 7.50
C ILE A 50 1.75 15.79 8.42
N THR A 51 1.21 16.23 9.56
CA THR A 51 2.02 16.79 10.63
C THR A 51 2.31 15.64 11.59
N HIS A 52 3.58 15.53 11.92
CA HIS A 52 4.27 14.45 12.61
C HIS A 52 3.64 14.04 13.96
N ASP A 53 3.66 12.72 14.23
CA ASP A 53 3.76 12.10 15.57
C ASP A 53 4.28 10.62 15.48
N ALA A 54 4.93 10.23 14.37
CA ALA A 54 5.36 8.86 14.07
C ALA A 54 6.89 8.70 13.89
N ASP A 55 7.66 9.42 14.71
CA ASP A 55 9.12 9.67 14.69
C ASP A 55 10.04 8.44 14.81
N HIS A 56 9.53 7.22 14.63
CA HIS A 56 10.32 6.00 14.76
C HIS A 56 10.33 5.08 13.53
N TYR A 57 9.59 5.36 12.45
CA TYR A 57 9.44 4.42 11.33
C TYR A 57 9.98 4.90 9.95
N GLY A 58 10.75 5.99 9.88
CA GLY A 58 11.39 6.45 8.63
C GLY A 58 10.38 6.76 7.52
N THR A 59 9.23 7.32 7.88
CA THR A 59 8.13 7.63 6.95
C THR A 59 8.35 9.02 6.35
N PRO A 60 8.17 9.22 5.02
CA PRO A 60 8.38 10.52 4.40
C PRO A 60 7.43 11.59 4.95
N ASP A 61 7.90 12.85 4.99
CA ASP A 61 7.18 14.02 5.52
C ASP A 61 5.80 14.27 4.88
N LYS A 62 5.58 13.73 3.67
CA LYS A 62 4.33 13.83 2.91
C LYS A 62 4.16 12.57 2.08
N LEU A 63 2.94 12.02 2.08
CA LEU A 63 2.51 10.99 1.14
C LEU A 63 1.27 11.48 0.41
N THR A 64 1.38 11.65 -0.91
CA THR A 64 0.28 12.09 -1.76
C THR A 64 -0.55 10.90 -2.24
N ARG A 65 -1.72 11.18 -2.83
CA ARG A 65 -2.52 10.15 -3.52
C ARG A 65 -1.70 9.46 -4.61
N ASP A 66 -0.97 10.23 -5.43
CA ASP A 66 -0.22 9.69 -6.56
C ASP A 66 0.95 8.80 -6.11
N ASP A 67 1.53 9.07 -4.94
CA ASP A 67 2.53 8.19 -4.32
C ASP A 67 1.93 6.83 -3.96
N LEU A 68 0.75 6.79 -3.36
CA LEU A 68 0.03 5.54 -3.06
C LEU A 68 -0.33 4.77 -4.32
N LEU A 69 -0.80 5.47 -5.36
CA LEU A 69 -1.09 4.83 -6.65
C LEU A 69 0.17 4.20 -7.24
N THR A 70 1.32 4.88 -7.14
CA THR A 70 2.61 4.38 -7.61
C THR A 70 3.07 3.18 -6.79
N LEU A 71 3.01 3.25 -5.46
CA LEU A 71 3.34 2.14 -4.55
C LEU A 71 2.57 0.86 -4.88
N ILE A 72 1.26 0.96 -5.10
CA ILE A 72 0.40 -0.19 -5.41
C ILE A 72 0.75 -0.78 -6.80
N ARG A 73 0.99 0.07 -7.81
CA ARG A 73 1.42 -0.38 -9.15
C ARG A 73 2.78 -1.06 -9.12
N ASP A 74 3.73 -0.50 -8.38
CA ASP A 74 5.05 -1.06 -8.20
C ASP A 74 5.00 -2.44 -7.53
N ALA A 75 4.07 -2.63 -6.58
CA ALA A 75 3.78 -3.93 -5.98
C ALA A 75 3.18 -4.95 -6.97
N GLY A 76 2.77 -4.51 -8.16
CA GLY A 76 2.18 -5.35 -9.21
C GLY A 76 0.66 -5.42 -9.19
N PHE A 77 -0.02 -4.48 -8.54
CA PHE A 77 -1.48 -4.47 -8.41
C PHE A 77 -2.12 -3.23 -9.05
N ARG A 78 -3.42 -3.33 -9.36
CA ARG A 78 -4.22 -2.19 -9.84
C ARG A 78 -4.73 -1.41 -8.62
N PRO A 79 -4.45 -0.10 -8.51
CA PRO A 79 -5.02 0.71 -7.45
C PRO A 79 -6.51 0.92 -7.66
N VAL A 80 -7.27 0.86 -6.57
CA VAL A 80 -8.71 1.09 -6.54
C VAL A 80 -9.04 2.01 -5.37
N GLU A 81 -9.78 3.08 -5.64
CA GLU A 81 -10.38 3.92 -4.60
C GLU A 81 -11.72 3.32 -4.17
N ARG A 82 -11.92 3.21 -2.86
CA ARG A 82 -13.07 2.55 -2.26
C ARG A 82 -13.82 3.43 -1.27
N SER A 83 -15.10 3.15 -1.08
CA SER A 83 -15.87 3.70 0.04
C SER A 83 -15.52 3.01 1.36
N THR A 84 -16.12 3.47 2.48
CA THR A 84 -16.01 2.79 3.78
C THR A 84 -16.67 1.41 3.79
N ARG A 85 -17.54 1.11 2.82
CA ARG A 85 -18.17 -0.19 2.60
C ARG A 85 -17.45 -1.05 1.55
N TYR A 86 -16.24 -0.65 1.15
CA TYR A 86 -15.43 -1.32 0.12
C TYR A 86 -16.07 -1.33 -1.28
N GLU A 87 -17.05 -0.47 -1.54
CA GLU A 87 -17.57 -0.25 -2.89
C GLU A 87 -16.52 0.47 -3.73
N VAL A 88 -16.32 0.00 -4.96
CA VAL A 88 -15.39 0.63 -5.92
C VAL A 88 -15.94 1.99 -6.36
N LEU A 89 -15.22 3.06 -6.00
CA LEU A 89 -15.54 4.42 -6.42
C LEU A 89 -14.81 4.81 -7.71
N ARG A 90 -13.55 4.37 -7.85
CA ARG A 90 -12.71 4.64 -9.01
C ARG A 90 -11.62 3.58 -9.18
N GLU A 91 -11.41 3.12 -10.41
CA GLU A 91 -10.25 2.33 -10.79
C GLU A 91 -9.18 3.22 -11.45
N PHE A 92 -7.92 2.95 -11.16
CA PHE A 92 -6.78 3.60 -11.81
C PHE A 92 -6.04 2.62 -12.73
N ASP A 93 -5.15 3.15 -13.56
CA ASP A 93 -4.32 2.31 -14.42
C ASP A 93 -3.54 1.26 -13.60
N GLY A 94 -3.49 0.05 -14.15
CA GLY A 94 -2.81 -1.08 -13.54
C GLY A 94 -1.28 -0.99 -13.61
N PRO A 95 -0.57 -2.02 -13.12
CA PRO A 95 0.88 -2.06 -13.21
C PRO A 95 1.30 -2.21 -14.68
N VAL A 96 2.40 -1.54 -15.05
CA VAL A 96 3.07 -1.82 -16.32
C VAL A 96 3.62 -3.25 -16.34
N PRO A 97 3.77 -3.87 -17.52
CA PRO A 97 4.29 -5.23 -17.63
C PRO A 97 5.62 -5.44 -16.90
N LEU A 98 5.81 -6.61 -16.29
CA LEU A 98 7.03 -6.96 -15.57
C LEU A 98 8.31 -6.76 -16.40
N ALA A 99 8.24 -7.00 -17.71
CA ALA A 99 9.36 -6.79 -18.63
C ALA A 99 9.81 -5.32 -18.69
N GLN A 100 8.86 -4.38 -18.65
CA GLN A 100 9.15 -2.95 -18.62
C GLN A 100 9.63 -2.51 -17.24
N ARG A 101 8.99 -3.01 -16.16
CA ARG A 101 9.40 -2.70 -14.78
C ARG A 101 10.83 -3.10 -14.47
N ARG A 102 11.31 -4.24 -14.99
CA ARG A 102 12.68 -4.69 -14.75
C ARG A 102 13.74 -3.81 -15.42
N ALA A 103 13.36 -2.98 -16.39
CA ALA A 103 14.29 -2.07 -17.06
C ALA A 103 14.63 -0.86 -16.19
N GLU A 104 13.78 -0.49 -15.23
CA GLU A 104 13.93 0.66 -14.36
C GLU A 104 13.98 0.21 -12.89
N PRO A 105 15.03 0.54 -12.12
CA PRO A 105 15.08 0.18 -10.71
C PRO A 105 13.96 0.88 -9.94
N GLN A 106 13.24 0.12 -9.12
CA GLN A 106 12.16 0.66 -8.30
C GLN A 106 12.71 1.69 -7.31
N ALA A 107 11.99 2.80 -7.15
CA ALA A 107 12.34 3.80 -6.15
C ALA A 107 12.35 3.19 -4.73
N VAL A 108 13.36 3.55 -3.94
CA VAL A 108 13.42 3.18 -2.53
C VAL A 108 12.69 4.24 -1.72
N TRP A 109 11.58 3.84 -1.09
CA TRP A 109 10.66 4.73 -0.37
C TRP A 109 11.09 5.05 1.07
N ALA A 110 12.19 4.45 1.53
CA ALA A 110 12.76 4.64 2.86
C ALA A 110 14.11 5.37 2.73
N SER A 111 14.23 6.51 3.42
CA SER A 111 15.49 7.21 3.69
C SER A 111 15.78 7.13 5.18
#